data_AF-A0AAW6NIS7-F1
#
_entry.id   AF-A0AAW6NIS7-F1
#
_cell.length_a   1.000
_cell.length_b   1.000
_cell.length_c   1.000
_cell.angle_alpha   90.00
_cell.angle_beta   90.00
_cell.angle_gamma   90.00
#
_symmetry.space_group_name_H-M   'P 1'
#
loop_
_entity.id
_entity.type
_entity.pdbx_description
1 polymer ?
#
loop_
_entity_poly.entity_id
_entity_poly.type
_entity_poly.pdbx_seq_one_letter_code
_entity_poly.pdbx_strand_id
1 'polypeptide(L)' 'TVRDYLRPQDAQIGGDPLHDGMSLRDALSAFVARQCEVLPVADGQGTPCGTIHFRDLLAGEVTREVGP' A
#
# COMPACT_ATOMS: atom_id res chain seq x y z
N THR A 1 -4.59 7.48 2.16
CA THR A 1 -3.13 7.24 2.16
C THR A 1 -2.92 5.75 2.37
N VAL A 2 -1.71 5.23 2.18
CA VAL A 2 -1.41 3.79 2.27
C VAL A 2 -1.99 3.12 3.52
N ARG A 3 -1.95 3.79 4.67
CA ARG A 3 -2.54 3.31 5.93
C ARG A 3 -4.01 2.89 5.89
N ASP A 4 -4.79 3.43 4.96
CA ASP A 4 -6.23 3.15 4.84
C ASP A 4 -6.52 1.76 4.25
N TYR A 5 -5.54 1.20 3.52
CA TYR A 5 -5.65 -0.06 2.80
C TYR A 5 -4.84 -1.19 3.46
N LEU A 6 -4.30 -0.92 4.65
CA LEU A 6 -3.33 -1.75 5.34
C LEU A 6 -4.00 -3.03 5.88
N ARG A 7 -3.44 -4.18 5.53
CA ARG A 7 -3.85 -5.49 6.04
C ARG A 7 -2.85 -5.97 7.10
N PRO A 8 -3.28 -6.15 8.37
CA PRO A 8 -2.39 -6.57 9.45
C PRO A 8 -1.98 -8.05 9.40
N GLN A 9 -2.66 -8.88 8.60
CA GLN A 9 -2.47 -10.33 8.58
C GLN A 9 -1.20 -10.79 7.85
N ASP A 10 -0.52 -9.91 7.10
CA ASP A 10 0.61 -10.26 6.24
C ASP A 10 1.86 -9.39 6.49
N ALA A 11 2.05 -8.84 7.68
CA ALA A 11 3.16 -7.93 8.00
C ALA A 11 4.58 -8.48 7.74
N GLN A 12 4.72 -9.79 7.47
CA GLN A 12 5.99 -10.50 7.32
C GLN A 12 6.39 -10.80 5.87
N ILE A 13 5.78 -10.15 4.87
CA ILE A 13 6.22 -10.27 3.47
C ILE A 13 7.61 -9.64 3.31
N GLY A 14 8.53 -10.42 2.73
CA GLY A 14 9.89 -9.96 2.44
C GLY A 14 9.92 -8.89 1.34
N GLY A 15 10.82 -7.91 1.49
CA GLY A 15 10.99 -6.79 0.56
C GLY A 15 11.12 -5.47 1.31
N ASP A 16 11.37 -4.39 0.57
CA ASP A 16 11.45 -3.04 1.14
C ASP A 16 10.06 -2.53 1.55
N PRO A 17 9.83 -2.14 2.80
CA PRO A 17 8.53 -1.63 3.22
C PRO A 17 8.22 -0.25 2.61
N LEU A 18 6.96 -0.04 2.26
CA LEU A 18 6.40 1.28 1.96
C LEU A 18 6.08 2.02 3.25
N HIS A 19 6.09 3.34 3.21
CA HIS A 19 5.75 4.15 4.35
C HIS A 19 4.22 4.28 4.48
N ASP A 20 3.65 4.10 5.68
CA ASP A 20 2.20 4.24 5.92
C ASP A 20 1.61 5.60 5.49
N GLY A 21 2.45 6.65 5.57
CA GLY A 21 2.11 8.01 5.17
C GLY A 21 2.19 8.27 3.67
N MET A 22 2.66 7.30 2.88
CA MET A 22 2.84 7.45 1.44
C MET A 22 1.49 7.64 0.72
N SER A 23 1.51 8.44 -0.35
CA SER A 23 0.35 8.63 -1.22
C SER A 23 0.05 7.35 -2.01
N LEU A 24 -1.22 7.17 -2.39
CA LEU A 24 -1.63 5.98 -3.16
C LEU A 24 -0.89 5.89 -4.50
N ARG A 25 -0.72 7.02 -5.19
CA ARG A 25 0.06 7.10 -6.43
C ARG A 25 1.49 6.59 -6.28
N ASP A 26 2.19 6.99 -5.22
CA ASP A 26 3.57 6.55 -4.98
C ASP A 26 3.61 5.05 -4.65
N ALA A 27 2.64 4.57 -3.87
CA ALA A 27 2.49 3.13 -3.62
C ALA A 27 2.26 2.36 -4.94
N LEU A 28 1.35 2.83 -5.80
CA LEU A 28 1.07 2.26 -7.13
C LEU A 28 2.34 2.24 -8.00
N SER A 29 3.11 3.33 -7.99
CA SER A 29 4.42 3.38 -8.67
C SER A 29 5.36 2.29 -8.16
N ALA A 30 5.44 2.09 -6.85
CA ALA A 30 6.28 1.06 -6.25
C ALA A 30 5.84 -0.37 -6.61
N PHE A 31 4.53 -0.65 -6.70
CA PHE A 31 4.03 -1.95 -7.19
C PHE A 31 4.50 -2.24 -8.62
N VAL A 32 4.38 -1.25 -9.51
CA VAL A 32 4.80 -1.38 -10.91
C VAL A 32 6.32 -1.54 -11.01
N ALA A 33 7.08 -0.71 -10.31
CA ALA A 33 8.54 -0.74 -10.33
C ALA A 33 9.10 -2.08 -9.81
N ARG A 34 8.44 -2.68 -8.82
CA ARG A 34 8.83 -3.96 -8.21
C ARG A 34 8.15 -5.17 -8.86
N GLN A 35 7.24 -4.95 -9.81
CA GLN A 35 6.43 -5.97 -10.47
C GLN A 35 5.77 -6.93 -9.49
N CYS A 36 5.24 -6.37 -8.40
CA CYS A 36 4.62 -7.12 -7.32
C CYS A 36 3.18 -6.65 -7.12
N GLU A 37 2.35 -7.51 -6.54
CA GLU A 37 0.95 -7.18 -6.23
C GLU A 37 0.73 -6.94 -4.73
N VAL A 38 1.72 -7.27 -3.90
CA VAL A 38 1.69 -7.08 -2.45
C VAL A 38 2.98 -6.41 -2.01
N LEU A 39 2.87 -5.39 -1.15
CA LEU A 39 4.01 -4.69 -0.60
C LEU A 39 3.89 -4.57 0.92
N PRO A 40 4.96 -4.85 1.68
CA PRO A 40 4.99 -4.57 3.11
C PRO A 40 4.89 -3.07 3.35
N VAL A 41 4.28 -2.70 4.48
CA VAL A 41 4.15 -1.32 4.94
C VAL A 41 4.75 -1.20 6.33
N ALA A 42 5.58 -0.20 6.52
CA ALA A 42 6.12 0.20 7.80
C ALA A 42 5.68 1.62 8.17
N ASP A 43 5.64 1.88 9.47
CA ASP A 43 5.48 3.24 9.99
C ASP A 43 6.73 4.09 9.77
N GLY A 44 6.68 5.35 10.20
CA GLY A 44 7.84 6.26 10.15
C GLY A 44 8.97 5.94 11.10
N GLN A 45 8.89 4.85 11.87
CA GLN A 45 10.00 4.31 12.65
C GLN A 45 10.59 3.05 12.00
N GLY A 46 10.05 2.62 10.85
CA GLY A 46 10.46 1.39 10.17
C GLY A 46 9.85 0.13 10.78
N THR A 47 8.88 0.25 11.68
CA THR A 47 8.18 -0.88 12.27
C THR A 47 7.17 -1.42 11.25
N PRO A 48 7.21 -2.72 10.90
CA PRO A 48 6.22 -3.30 10.00
C PRO A 48 4.82 -3.23 10.62
N CYS A 49 3.89 -2.58 9.91
CA CYS A 49 2.50 -2.42 10.31
C CYS A 49 1.57 -3.43 9.62
N GLY A 50 2.01 -4.03 8.52
CA GLY A 50 1.18 -4.91 7.68
C GLY A 50 1.59 -4.83 6.22
N THR A 51 0.68 -5.16 5.32
CA THR A 51 0.88 -5.09 3.87
C THR A 51 -0.28 -4.40 3.17
N ILE A 52 -0.06 -3.97 1.93
CA ILE A 52 -1.11 -3.50 1.03
C ILE A 52 -1.13 -4.33 -0.24
N HIS A 53 -2.32 -4.50 -0.82
CA HIS A 53 -2.51 -5.19 -2.09
C HIS A 53 -2.86 -4.20 -3.19
N PHE A 54 -2.24 -4.37 -4.36
CA PHE A 54 -2.45 -3.52 -5.54
C PHE A 54 -3.93 -3.43 -5.95
N ARG A 55 -4.64 -4.57 -5.94
CA ARG A 55 -6.08 -4.63 -6.26
C ARG A 55 -6.96 -3.78 -5.34
N ASP A 56 -6.56 -3.64 -4.07
CA ASP A 56 -7.33 -2.94 -3.05
C ASP A 56 -7.24 -1.43 -3.29
N LEU A 57 -6.05 -0.97 -3.71
CA LEU A 57 -5.79 0.42 -4.06
C LEU A 57 -6.54 0.83 -5.34
N LEU A 58 -6.59 -0.04 -6.35
CA LEU A 58 -7.37 0.22 -7.57
C LEU A 58 -8.87 0.29 -7.28
N ALA A 59 -9.40 -0.60 -6.44
CA ALA A 59 -10.80 -0.56 -6.05
C ALA A 59 -11.16 0.73 -5.29
N GLY A 60 -10.23 1.22 -4.46
CA GLY A 60 -10.39 2.46 -3.71
C GLY A 60 -10.32 3.74 -4.57
N GLU A 61 -9.44 3.80 -5.57
CA GLU A 61 -9.33 4.95 -6.48
C GLU A 61 -10.60 5.13 -7.33
N VAL A 62 -11.17 4.03 -7.85
CA VAL A 62 -12.41 4.05 -8.65
C VAL A 62 -13.61 4.62 -7.88
N THR A 63 -13.60 4.55 -6.55
CA THR A 63 -14.65 5.14 -5.71
C THR A 63 -14.49 6.64 -5.45
N ARG A 64 -13.31 7.22 -5.70
CA ARG A 64 -13.03 8.66 -5.47
C ARG A 64 -13.15 9.52 -6.72
N GLU A 65 -13.17 8.92 -7.91
CA GLU A 65 -13.41 9.60 -9.19
C GLU A 65 -14.90 9.68 -9.58
N VAL A 66 -15.81 9.22 -8.71
CA VAL A 66 -17.27 9.42 -8.86
C VAL A 66 -17.78 10.27 -7.69
N GLY A 67 -17.37 11.54 -7.67
CA GLY A 67 -18.07 12.58 -6.91
C GLY A 67 -19.22 13.17 -7.76
N PRO A 68 -20.40 13.43 -7.17
CA PRO A 68 -21.61 13.89 -7.87
C PRO A 68 -21.49 15.28 -8.50
#